data_AF-A0A2N0V6V8-F1
#
_entry.id   AF-A0A2N0V6V8-F1
#
_cell.length_a   1.000
_cell.length_b   1.000
_cell.length_c   1.000
_cell.angle_alpha   90.00
_cell.angle_beta   90.00
_cell.angle_gamma   90.00
#
_symmetry.space_group_name_H-M   'P 1'
#
loop_
_entity.id
_entity.type
_entity.pdbx_description
1 polymer ?
#
loop_
_entity_poly.entity_id
_entity_poly.type
_entity_poly.pdbx_seq_one_letter_code
_entity_poly.pdbx_strand_id
1 'polypeptide(L)'
;MEYVNDLTSGSSPKIKKAAQNIIKKRLTGYCSYLLEALTKEIEKPKAWQTQCHLIRAIGIGSCSEALPFLKELIERNYENTILYRDLAFSIFLLENTHLDKLDLSFLFESIEKGNDLQIGGACSAILYKKIVPKETDIQNIISGISKFTEDEGKKITPRCYIAAIAHLWPKNEVKDFLESCKESNWPGLVEIAQDALEGKEPRIQLV
;
A
#
# COMPACT_ATOMS: atom_id res chain seq x y z
N MET A 1 -22.92 11.84 9.61
CA MET A 1 -21.51 11.41 9.45
C MET A 1 -20.62 12.29 10.32
N GLU A 2 -19.90 11.70 11.29
CA GLU A 2 -19.15 12.40 12.36
C GLU A 2 -18.07 13.36 11.85
N TYR A 3 -17.39 13.00 10.75
CA TYR A 3 -16.17 13.72 10.31
C TYR A 3 -16.36 14.73 9.18
N VAL A 4 -17.60 14.95 8.72
CA VAL A 4 -17.86 15.84 7.57
C VAL A 4 -17.37 17.26 7.83
N ASN A 5 -17.72 17.84 8.99
CA ASN A 5 -17.33 19.21 9.34
C ASN A 5 -15.81 19.41 9.37
N ASP A 6 -15.05 18.38 9.78
CA ASP A 6 -13.59 18.45 9.81
C ASP A 6 -12.98 18.32 8.40
N LEU A 7 -13.53 17.42 7.56
CA LEU A 7 -13.11 17.25 6.16
C LEU A 7 -13.38 18.51 5.32
N THR A 8 -14.47 19.23 5.59
CA THR A 8 -14.83 20.46 4.86
C THR A 8 -14.28 21.74 5.51
N SER A 9 -13.53 21.64 6.61
CA SER A 9 -13.10 22.79 7.41
C SER A 9 -12.08 23.72 6.75
N GLY A 10 -11.43 23.28 5.66
CA GLY A 10 -10.28 23.97 5.04
C GLY A 10 -8.99 23.92 5.87
N SER A 11 -9.02 23.35 7.08
CA SER A 11 -7.90 23.25 8.00
C SER A 11 -7.19 21.91 7.83
N SER A 12 -6.00 21.91 7.20
CA SER A 12 -5.21 20.68 6.97
C SER A 12 -5.03 19.82 8.24
N PRO A 13 -4.77 20.38 9.45
CA PRO A 13 -4.71 19.57 10.67
C PRO A 13 -6.02 18.86 11.03
N LYS A 14 -7.19 19.53 10.88
CA LYS A 14 -8.50 18.92 11.15
C LYS A 14 -8.82 17.84 10.12
N ILE A 15 -8.59 18.15 8.84
CA ILE A 15 -8.77 17.21 7.72
C ILE A 15 -7.92 15.95 7.95
N LYS A 16 -6.64 16.11 8.30
CA LYS A 16 -5.74 14.99 8.62
C LYS A 16 -6.28 14.13 9.76
N LYS A 17 -6.72 14.76 10.86
CA LYS A 17 -7.26 14.05 12.02
C LYS A 17 -8.54 13.28 11.67
N ALA A 18 -9.43 13.87 10.86
CA ALA A 18 -10.61 13.20 10.33
C ALA A 18 -10.25 11.97 9.49
N ALA A 19 -9.34 12.12 8.52
CA ALA A 19 -8.88 11.03 7.67
C ALA A 19 -8.23 9.90 8.48
N GLN A 20 -7.42 10.21 9.49
CA GLN A 20 -6.84 9.24 10.42
C GLN A 20 -7.91 8.43 11.16
N ASN A 21 -8.96 9.08 11.66
CA ASN A 21 -10.04 8.40 12.35
C ASN A 21 -10.87 7.52 11.41
N ILE A 22 -11.11 7.98 10.18
CA ILE A 22 -11.78 7.19 9.14
C ILE A 22 -11.00 5.93 8.82
N ILE A 23 -9.67 6.03 8.65
CA ILE A 23 -8.78 4.88 8.44
C ILE A 23 -8.85 3.92 9.63
N LYS A 24 -8.61 4.43 10.85
CA LYS A 24 -8.56 3.61 12.08
C LYS A 24 -9.86 2.86 12.33
N LYS A 25 -11.00 3.51 12.10
CA LYS A 25 -12.34 2.94 12.30
C LYS A 25 -12.88 2.25 11.04
N ARG A 26 -12.13 2.25 9.93
CA ARG A 26 -12.52 1.70 8.61
C ARG A 26 -13.91 2.16 8.15
N LEU A 27 -14.18 3.47 8.29
CA LEU A 27 -15.49 4.02 7.99
C LEU A 27 -15.70 4.21 6.49
N THR A 28 -16.90 3.88 6.01
CA THR A 28 -17.36 4.10 4.64
C THR A 28 -18.33 5.28 4.57
N GLY A 29 -18.72 5.70 3.36
CA GLY A 29 -19.70 6.77 3.13
C GLY A 29 -19.13 8.20 3.08
N TYR A 30 -17.82 8.37 3.24
CA TYR A 30 -17.15 9.68 3.23
C TYR A 30 -16.57 10.07 1.85
N CYS A 31 -16.85 9.31 0.79
CA CYS A 31 -16.12 9.39 -0.48
C CYS A 31 -16.11 10.76 -1.13
N SER A 32 -17.28 11.40 -1.27
CA SER A 32 -17.38 12.76 -1.82
C SER A 32 -16.57 13.76 -1.00
N TYR A 33 -16.65 13.71 0.32
CA TYR A 33 -15.93 14.62 1.23
C TYR A 33 -14.42 14.38 1.23
N LEU A 34 -13.98 13.13 1.18
CA LEU A 34 -12.56 12.78 1.09
C LEU A 34 -11.96 13.21 -0.24
N LEU A 35 -12.67 13.00 -1.34
CA LEU A 35 -12.24 13.40 -2.68
C LEU A 35 -12.16 14.93 -2.79
N GLU A 36 -13.20 15.65 -2.36
CA GLU A 36 -13.21 17.12 -2.35
C GLU A 36 -12.06 17.69 -1.50
N ALA A 37 -11.82 17.10 -0.32
CA ALA A 37 -10.71 17.51 0.53
C ALA A 37 -9.36 17.24 -0.16
N LEU A 38 -9.19 16.09 -0.81
CA LEU A 38 -7.95 15.75 -1.53
C LEU A 38 -7.70 16.70 -2.70
N THR A 39 -8.70 17.03 -3.51
CA THR A 39 -8.55 17.98 -4.63
C THR A 39 -8.03 19.34 -4.16
N LYS A 40 -8.40 19.78 -2.94
CA LYS A 40 -7.90 21.04 -2.37
C LYS A 40 -6.52 20.89 -1.72
N GLU A 41 -6.27 19.78 -1.03
CA GLU A 41 -5.01 19.56 -0.32
C GLU A 41 -3.86 19.18 -1.25
N ILE A 42 -4.13 18.55 -2.39
CA ILE A 42 -3.07 18.09 -3.33
C ILE A 42 -2.28 19.26 -3.93
N GLU A 43 -2.92 20.43 -4.05
CA GLU A 43 -2.31 21.67 -4.54
C GLU A 43 -1.44 22.39 -3.48
N LYS A 44 -1.31 21.82 -2.27
CA LYS A 44 -0.54 22.38 -1.16
C LYS A 44 0.69 21.52 -0.86
N PRO A 45 1.88 21.81 -1.43
CA PRO A 45 3.07 20.96 -1.25
C PRO A 45 3.46 20.69 0.21
N LYS A 46 3.24 21.66 1.10
CA LYS A 46 3.55 21.55 2.54
C LYS A 46 2.56 20.69 3.32
N ALA A 47 1.46 20.24 2.71
CA ALA A 47 0.42 19.45 3.34
C ALA A 47 0.53 17.94 3.02
N TRP A 48 1.72 17.46 2.62
CA TRP A 48 1.92 16.09 2.17
C TRP A 48 1.43 15.03 3.17
N GLN A 49 1.56 15.25 4.49
CA GLN A 49 1.02 14.29 5.46
C GLN A 49 -0.51 14.21 5.37
N THR A 50 -1.20 15.34 5.18
CA THR A 50 -2.65 15.38 5.02
C THR A 50 -3.06 14.67 3.73
N GLN A 51 -2.34 14.94 2.64
CA GLN A 51 -2.54 14.28 1.34
C GLN A 51 -2.43 12.75 1.48
N CYS A 52 -1.36 12.24 2.12
CA CYS A 52 -1.16 10.82 2.36
C CYS A 52 -2.34 10.16 3.10
N HIS A 53 -2.83 10.81 4.17
CA HIS A 53 -3.96 10.27 4.94
C HIS A 53 -5.27 10.31 4.17
N LEU A 54 -5.51 11.35 3.36
CA LEU A 54 -6.70 11.41 2.51
C LEU A 54 -6.68 10.30 1.45
N ILE A 55 -5.55 10.13 0.77
CA ILE A 55 -5.34 9.09 -0.23
C ILE A 55 -5.60 7.70 0.40
N ARG A 56 -4.96 7.38 1.53
CA ARG A 56 -5.19 6.10 2.23
C ARG A 56 -6.65 5.92 2.65
N ALA A 57 -7.31 6.98 3.16
CA ALA A 57 -8.71 6.91 3.56
C ALA A 57 -9.63 6.62 2.36
N ILE A 58 -9.34 7.16 1.18
CA ILE A 58 -10.05 6.88 -0.07
C ILE A 58 -9.93 5.39 -0.44
N GLY A 59 -8.71 4.83 -0.42
CA GLY A 59 -8.50 3.41 -0.72
C GLY A 59 -9.20 2.47 0.27
N ILE A 60 -9.02 2.72 1.57
CA ILE A 60 -9.62 1.90 2.65
C ILE A 60 -11.14 2.03 2.68
N GLY A 61 -11.68 3.22 2.39
CA GLY A 61 -13.10 3.50 2.31
C GLY A 61 -13.78 2.99 1.03
N SER A 62 -13.03 2.37 0.12
CA SER A 62 -13.52 1.83 -1.15
C SER A 62 -14.22 2.87 -2.03
N CYS A 63 -13.67 4.08 -2.09
CA CYS A 63 -14.20 5.20 -2.86
C CYS A 63 -13.82 5.09 -4.35
N SER A 64 -14.53 4.23 -5.08
CA SER A 64 -14.26 3.92 -6.49
C SER A 64 -14.32 5.15 -7.41
N GLU A 65 -15.15 6.15 -7.10
CA GLU A 65 -15.25 7.38 -7.91
C GLU A 65 -13.94 8.18 -7.94
N ALA A 66 -13.06 7.99 -6.96
CA ALA A 66 -11.77 8.66 -6.90
C ALA A 66 -10.70 8.00 -7.78
N LEU A 67 -10.92 6.79 -8.28
CA LEU A 67 -9.90 6.02 -9.00
C LEU A 67 -9.30 6.77 -10.22
N PRO A 68 -10.10 7.39 -11.11
CA PRO A 68 -9.54 8.17 -12.23
C PRO A 68 -8.62 9.29 -11.75
N PHE A 69 -9.04 10.02 -10.71
CA PHE A 69 -8.24 11.10 -10.15
C PHE A 69 -6.94 10.58 -9.51
N LEU A 70 -6.98 9.47 -8.78
CA LEU A 70 -5.75 8.89 -8.22
C LEU A 70 -4.77 8.42 -9.30
N LYS A 71 -5.27 7.86 -10.41
CA LYS A 71 -4.44 7.48 -11.57
C LYS A 71 -3.81 8.70 -12.26
N GLU A 72 -4.52 9.82 -12.35
CA GLU A 72 -3.90 11.07 -12.82
C GLU A 72 -2.82 11.58 -11.85
N LEU A 73 -3.08 11.47 -10.54
CA LEU A 73 -2.14 11.91 -9.52
C LEU A 73 -0.85 11.09 -9.53
N ILE A 74 -0.90 9.78 -9.75
CA ILE A 74 0.30 8.94 -9.65
C ILE A 74 1.32 9.18 -10.78
N GLU A 75 0.88 9.76 -11.89
CA GLU A 75 1.75 10.13 -13.02
C GLU A 75 2.39 11.53 -12.86
N ARG A 76 2.04 12.28 -11.80
CA ARG A 76 2.67 13.57 -11.48
C ARG A 76 4.04 13.38 -10.82
N ASN A 77 4.88 14.41 -10.88
CA ASN A 77 6.14 14.48 -10.14
C ASN A 77 5.91 15.11 -8.75
N TYR A 78 6.35 14.41 -7.70
CA TYR A 78 6.26 14.90 -6.32
C TYR A 78 7.65 15.03 -5.68
N GLU A 79 7.87 16.14 -4.98
CA GLU A 79 9.03 16.28 -4.08
C GLU A 79 8.94 15.28 -2.91
N ASN A 80 7.72 15.09 -2.37
CA ASN A 80 7.44 14.13 -1.31
C ASN A 80 7.08 12.76 -1.91
N THR A 81 8.10 11.99 -2.25
CA THR A 81 7.97 10.72 -2.98
C THR A 81 7.10 9.66 -2.26
N ILE A 82 6.93 9.77 -0.94
CA ILE A 82 6.06 8.87 -0.16
C ILE A 82 4.60 8.84 -0.66
N LEU A 83 4.15 9.90 -1.34
CA LEU A 83 2.83 9.95 -1.97
C LEU A 83 2.63 8.82 -2.99
N TYR A 84 3.68 8.43 -3.74
CA TYR A 84 3.60 7.32 -4.69
C TYR A 84 3.18 6.01 -4.02
N ARG A 85 3.66 5.76 -2.79
CA ARG A 85 3.30 4.55 -2.05
C ARG A 85 1.83 4.55 -1.65
N ASP A 86 1.33 5.65 -1.08
CA ASP A 86 -0.06 5.71 -0.64
C ASP A 86 -1.04 5.78 -1.82
N LEU A 87 -0.65 6.42 -2.94
CA LEU A 87 -1.38 6.39 -4.21
C LEU A 87 -1.46 4.96 -4.75
N ALA A 88 -0.34 4.28 -4.90
CA ALA A 88 -0.29 2.90 -5.39
C ALA A 88 -1.08 1.93 -4.50
N PHE A 89 -0.96 2.07 -3.18
CA PHE A 89 -1.77 1.32 -2.22
C PHE A 89 -3.27 1.51 -2.49
N SER A 90 -3.70 2.76 -2.63
CA SER A 90 -5.12 3.08 -2.76
C SER A 90 -5.68 2.70 -4.13
N ILE A 91 -4.91 2.93 -5.21
CA ILE A 91 -5.27 2.49 -6.58
C ILE A 91 -5.44 0.98 -6.60
N PHE A 92 -4.46 0.22 -6.09
CA PHE A 92 -4.53 -1.23 -6.07
C PHE A 92 -5.77 -1.74 -5.31
N LEU A 93 -6.10 -1.14 -4.16
CA LEU A 93 -7.33 -1.49 -3.43
C LEU A 93 -8.62 -1.19 -4.19
N LEU A 94 -8.66 -0.10 -4.95
CA LEU A 94 -9.85 0.31 -5.71
C LEU A 94 -10.03 -0.52 -6.99
N GLU A 95 -8.93 -0.94 -7.63
CA GLU A 95 -8.97 -1.88 -8.76
C GLU A 95 -9.36 -3.29 -8.31
N ASN A 96 -8.96 -3.67 -7.09
CA ASN A 96 -9.20 -4.99 -6.52
C ASN A 96 -10.25 -4.98 -5.40
N THR A 97 -11.39 -4.33 -5.66
CA THR A 97 -12.54 -4.35 -4.73
C THR A 97 -13.17 -5.75 -4.60
N HIS A 98 -13.06 -6.55 -5.65
CA HIS A 98 -13.58 -7.90 -5.77
C HIS A 98 -12.42 -8.90 -5.97
N LEU A 99 -12.10 -9.69 -4.94
CA LEU A 99 -10.92 -10.56 -4.94
C LEU A 99 -11.05 -11.81 -5.82
N ASP A 100 -12.25 -12.13 -6.31
CA ASP A 100 -12.47 -13.21 -7.30
C ASP A 100 -11.85 -12.89 -8.67
N LYS A 101 -11.52 -11.63 -8.91
CA LYS A 101 -10.85 -11.15 -10.14
C LYS A 101 -9.66 -10.28 -9.79
N LEU A 102 -8.68 -10.87 -9.10
CA LEU A 102 -7.42 -10.21 -8.80
C LEU A 102 -6.76 -9.70 -10.08
N ASP A 103 -6.59 -8.39 -10.18
CA ASP A 103 -5.86 -7.70 -11.23
C ASP A 103 -4.52 -7.20 -10.68
N LEU A 104 -3.44 -7.77 -11.21
CA LEU A 104 -2.06 -7.43 -10.86
C LEU A 104 -1.39 -6.53 -11.89
N SER A 105 -2.10 -6.11 -12.94
CA SER A 105 -1.52 -5.33 -14.05
C SER A 105 -0.80 -4.08 -13.53
N PHE A 106 -1.44 -3.34 -12.60
CA PHE A 106 -0.84 -2.16 -11.98
C PHE A 106 0.46 -2.46 -11.22
N LEU A 107 0.54 -3.59 -10.50
CA LEU A 107 1.76 -4.00 -9.81
C LEU A 107 2.87 -4.33 -10.82
N PHE A 108 2.55 -5.07 -11.89
CA PHE A 108 3.54 -5.45 -12.89
C PHE A 108 4.03 -4.26 -13.72
N GLU A 109 3.15 -3.34 -14.10
CA GLU A 109 3.53 -2.06 -14.71
C GLU A 109 4.47 -1.26 -13.79
N SER A 110 4.20 -1.23 -12.48
CA SER A 110 5.06 -0.57 -11.49
C SER A 110 6.45 -1.22 -11.40
N ILE A 111 6.52 -2.57 -11.50
CA ILE A 111 7.77 -3.35 -11.52
C ILE A 111 8.58 -3.06 -12.78
N GLU A 112 7.92 -2.96 -13.94
CA GLU A 112 8.56 -2.61 -15.22
C GLU A 112 9.11 -1.18 -15.21
N LYS A 113 8.35 -0.23 -14.65
CA LYS A 113 8.81 1.16 -14.45
C LYS A 113 9.96 1.26 -13.42
N GLY A 114 10.17 0.24 -12.59
CA GLY A 114 11.21 0.22 -11.55
C GLY A 114 10.96 1.21 -10.41
N ASN A 115 9.70 1.55 -10.12
CA ASN A 115 9.37 2.52 -9.08
C ASN A 115 9.11 1.83 -7.72
N ASP A 116 10.15 1.69 -6.89
CA ASP A 116 10.12 1.02 -5.58
C ASP A 116 8.94 1.43 -4.69
N LEU A 117 8.57 2.71 -4.69
CA LEU A 117 7.51 3.23 -3.83
C LEU A 117 6.14 2.83 -4.33
N GLN A 118 5.91 2.82 -5.65
CA GLN A 118 4.68 2.31 -6.23
C GLN A 118 4.54 0.80 -6.00
N ILE A 119 5.61 0.05 -6.25
CA ILE A 119 5.65 -1.40 -6.02
C ILE A 119 5.38 -1.70 -4.53
N GLY A 120 6.03 -0.97 -3.63
CA GLY A 120 5.83 -1.10 -2.19
C GLY A 120 4.39 -0.77 -1.78
N GLY A 121 3.77 0.24 -2.40
CA GLY A 121 2.36 0.58 -2.20
C GLY A 121 1.42 -0.56 -2.56
N ALA A 122 1.56 -1.12 -3.77
CA ALA A 122 0.76 -2.26 -4.21
C ALA A 122 1.00 -3.52 -3.35
N CYS A 123 2.25 -3.83 -3.00
CA CYS A 123 2.57 -4.96 -2.11
C CYS A 123 1.98 -4.75 -0.70
N SER A 124 1.98 -3.52 -0.19
CA SER A 124 1.34 -3.19 1.09
C SER A 124 -0.18 -3.35 1.04
N ALA A 125 -0.81 -3.15 -0.12
CA ALA A 125 -2.24 -3.40 -0.32
C ALA A 125 -2.56 -4.90 -0.31
N ILE A 126 -1.71 -5.73 -0.95
CA ILE A 126 -1.77 -7.20 -0.91
C ILE A 126 -1.71 -7.68 0.55
N LEU A 127 -0.73 -7.20 1.33
CA LEU A 127 -0.62 -7.53 2.76
C LEU A 127 -1.84 -7.06 3.55
N TYR A 128 -2.28 -5.82 3.36
CA TYR A 128 -3.43 -5.24 4.08
C TYR A 128 -4.73 -6.02 3.85
N LYS A 129 -5.01 -6.44 2.61
CA LYS A 129 -6.19 -7.24 2.26
C LYS A 129 -6.00 -8.75 2.48
N LYS A 130 -4.80 -9.18 2.89
CA LYS A 130 -4.40 -10.58 3.03
C LYS A 130 -4.70 -11.40 1.76
N ILE A 131 -4.33 -10.86 0.60
CA ILE A 131 -4.60 -11.49 -0.70
C ILE A 131 -3.75 -12.76 -0.86
N VAL A 132 -4.39 -13.82 -1.35
CA VAL A 132 -3.75 -15.09 -1.74
C VAL A 132 -3.89 -15.26 -3.25
N PRO A 133 -2.88 -14.89 -4.05
CA PRO A 133 -2.89 -15.08 -5.50
C PRO A 133 -2.78 -16.57 -5.88
N LYS A 134 -3.03 -16.89 -7.16
CA LYS A 134 -2.69 -18.21 -7.71
C LYS A 134 -1.17 -18.39 -7.79
N GLU A 135 -0.72 -19.64 -7.83
CA GLU A 135 0.72 -20.00 -7.80
C GLU A 135 1.54 -19.26 -8.87
N THR A 136 1.05 -19.18 -10.11
CA THR A 136 1.75 -18.46 -11.19
C THR A 136 1.95 -16.98 -10.86
N ASP A 137 0.96 -16.35 -10.20
CA ASP A 137 1.04 -14.94 -9.84
C ASP A 137 1.97 -14.73 -8.65
N ILE A 138 1.99 -15.66 -7.69
CA ILE A 138 2.95 -15.66 -6.58
C ILE A 138 4.39 -15.66 -7.13
N GLN A 139 4.69 -16.57 -8.05
CA GLN A 139 6.01 -16.67 -8.69
C GLN A 139 6.37 -15.38 -9.42
N ASN A 140 5.43 -14.81 -10.19
CA ASN A 140 5.65 -13.56 -10.93
C ASN A 140 5.88 -12.36 -9.98
N ILE A 141 5.10 -12.25 -8.90
CA ILE A 141 5.29 -11.23 -7.87
C ILE A 141 6.69 -11.36 -7.27
N ILE A 142 7.04 -12.54 -6.77
CA ILE A 142 8.34 -12.81 -6.13
C ILE A 142 9.49 -12.49 -7.07
N SER A 143 9.45 -13.00 -8.31
CA SER A 143 10.47 -12.74 -9.31
C SER A 143 10.61 -11.25 -9.60
N GLY A 144 9.49 -10.55 -9.77
CA GLY A 144 9.47 -9.11 -10.05
C GLY A 144 10.03 -8.27 -8.90
N ILE A 145 9.78 -8.64 -7.65
CA ILE A 145 10.15 -7.85 -6.48
C ILE A 145 11.51 -8.21 -5.85
N SER A 146 12.06 -9.39 -6.14
CA SER A 146 13.27 -9.89 -5.45
C SER A 146 14.52 -9.03 -5.66
N LYS A 147 14.60 -8.30 -6.77
CA LYS A 147 15.72 -7.39 -7.07
C LYS A 147 15.75 -6.13 -6.19
N PHE A 148 14.64 -5.78 -5.54
CA PHE A 148 14.52 -4.54 -4.75
C PHE A 148 15.01 -4.73 -3.32
N THR A 149 16.33 -4.80 -3.19
CA THR A 149 17.04 -5.00 -1.91
C THR A 149 17.70 -3.71 -1.39
N GLU A 150 17.72 -2.65 -2.22
CA GLU A 150 18.35 -1.39 -1.85
C GLU A 150 17.66 -0.73 -0.65
N ASP A 151 18.48 -0.19 0.25
CA ASP A 151 18.05 0.51 1.46
C ASP A 151 17.15 -0.31 2.41
N GLU A 152 17.23 -1.64 2.36
CA GLU A 152 16.61 -2.50 3.38
C GLU A 152 17.05 -2.08 4.80
N GLY A 153 16.07 -1.82 5.66
CA GLY A 153 16.28 -1.31 7.01
C GLY A 153 16.33 0.21 7.14
N LYS A 154 16.49 0.96 6.03
CA LYS A 154 16.21 2.40 5.99
C LYS A 154 14.79 2.70 5.50
N LYS A 155 14.29 1.91 4.54
CA LYS A 155 12.91 1.93 4.05
C LYS A 155 12.32 0.52 4.07
N ILE A 156 11.00 0.42 4.17
CA ILE A 156 10.30 -0.86 4.02
C ILE A 156 10.21 -1.17 2.52
N THR A 157 10.98 -2.15 2.06
CA THR A 157 11.03 -2.57 0.66
C THR A 157 9.82 -3.43 0.28
N PRO A 158 9.52 -3.60 -1.02
CA PRO A 158 8.49 -4.53 -1.49
C PRO A 158 8.63 -5.94 -0.90
N ARG A 159 9.88 -6.43 -0.75
CA ARG A 159 10.20 -7.74 -0.15
C ARG A 159 9.63 -7.88 1.26
N CYS A 160 9.66 -6.82 2.06
CA CYS A 160 9.15 -6.83 3.42
C CYS A 160 7.65 -7.12 3.48
N TYR A 161 6.86 -6.48 2.62
CA TYR A 161 5.41 -6.68 2.57
C TYR A 161 5.05 -8.08 2.07
N ILE A 162 5.74 -8.58 1.04
CA ILE A 162 5.48 -9.91 0.49
C ILE A 162 5.94 -11.01 1.45
N ALA A 163 7.11 -10.87 2.08
CA ALA A 163 7.57 -11.79 3.11
C ALA A 163 6.58 -11.85 4.27
N ALA A 164 5.97 -10.71 4.64
CA ALA A 164 5.01 -10.68 5.73
C ALA A 164 3.70 -11.42 5.45
N ILE A 165 3.23 -11.45 4.19
CA ILE A 165 1.99 -12.16 3.82
C ILE A 165 2.24 -13.62 3.37
N ALA A 166 3.48 -13.96 3.03
CA ALA A 166 3.86 -15.27 2.47
C ALA A 166 3.47 -16.47 3.35
N HIS A 167 3.27 -16.28 4.65
CA HIS A 167 2.78 -17.33 5.56
C HIS A 167 1.38 -17.87 5.20
N LEU A 168 0.60 -17.11 4.41
CA LEU A 168 -0.71 -17.51 3.89
C LEU A 168 -0.63 -18.18 2.51
N TRP A 169 0.54 -18.20 1.87
CA TRP A 169 0.73 -18.73 0.53
C TRP A 169 1.28 -20.16 0.57
N PRO A 170 1.19 -20.94 -0.53
CA PRO A 170 1.72 -22.30 -0.56
C PRO A 170 3.22 -22.33 -0.26
N LYS A 171 3.64 -23.17 0.70
CA LYS A 171 5.01 -23.17 1.22
C LYS A 171 6.07 -23.41 0.15
N ASN A 172 5.78 -24.29 -0.80
CA ASN A 172 6.65 -24.59 -1.95
C ASN A 172 6.94 -23.36 -2.81
N GLU A 173 5.98 -22.43 -2.95
CA GLU A 173 6.12 -21.26 -3.81
C GLU A 173 6.91 -20.13 -3.15
N VAL A 174 6.97 -20.09 -1.81
CA VAL A 174 7.56 -18.98 -1.07
C VAL A 174 8.85 -19.32 -0.35
N LYS A 175 9.19 -20.61 -0.21
CA LYS A 175 10.31 -21.06 0.63
C LYS A 175 11.64 -20.39 0.24
N ASP A 176 12.03 -20.50 -1.03
CA ASP A 176 13.34 -19.98 -1.48
C ASP A 176 13.40 -18.46 -1.37
N PHE A 177 12.28 -17.77 -1.64
CA PHE A 177 12.16 -16.33 -1.43
C PHE A 177 12.36 -15.95 0.04
N LEU A 178 11.71 -16.65 0.96
CA LEU A 178 11.84 -16.39 2.39
C LEU A 178 13.25 -16.72 2.91
N GLU A 179 13.88 -17.79 2.41
CA GLU A 179 15.28 -18.08 2.73
C GLU A 179 16.21 -16.95 2.24
N SER A 180 15.99 -16.41 1.03
CA SER A 180 16.73 -15.23 0.54
C SER A 180 16.51 -13.97 1.40
N CYS A 181 15.33 -13.84 2.02
CA CYS A 181 15.04 -12.71 2.91
C CYS A 181 15.82 -12.81 4.23
N LYS A 182 16.15 -14.02 4.69
CA LYS A 182 16.98 -14.24 5.89
C LYS A 182 18.45 -13.84 5.70
N GLU A 183 18.89 -13.68 4.46
CA GLU A 183 20.23 -13.19 4.13
C GLU A 183 20.32 -11.65 4.17
N SER A 184 19.20 -10.96 4.43
CA SER A 184 19.17 -9.50 4.54
C SER A 184 20.00 -9.00 5.73
N ASN A 185 20.65 -7.85 5.53
CA ASN A 185 21.34 -7.13 6.61
C ASN A 185 20.38 -6.44 7.59
N TRP A 186 19.08 -6.35 7.27
CA TRP A 186 18.09 -5.75 8.16
C TRP A 186 17.43 -6.82 9.04
N PRO A 187 17.62 -6.79 10.38
CA PRO A 187 17.06 -7.80 11.28
C PRO A 187 15.54 -7.94 11.21
N GLY A 188 14.81 -6.86 10.87
CA GLY A 188 13.36 -6.90 10.76
C GLY A 188 12.87 -7.80 9.62
N LEU A 189 13.53 -7.78 8.45
CA LEU A 189 13.16 -8.68 7.35
C LEU A 189 13.53 -10.14 7.67
N VAL A 190 14.65 -10.35 8.34
CA VAL A 190 15.05 -11.70 8.81
C VAL A 190 13.99 -12.27 9.76
N GLU A 191 13.51 -11.47 10.72
CA GLU A 191 12.46 -11.87 11.65
C GLU A 191 11.13 -12.14 10.93
N ILE A 192 10.72 -11.26 10.01
CA ILE A 192 9.51 -11.45 9.19
C ILE A 192 9.59 -12.77 8.42
N ALA A 193 10.73 -13.07 7.80
CA ALA A 193 10.92 -14.27 7.01
C ALA A 193 10.93 -15.54 7.87
N GLN A 194 11.53 -15.48 9.06
CA GLN A 194 11.52 -16.56 10.05
C GLN A 194 10.09 -16.88 10.49
N ASP A 195 9.33 -15.87 10.92
CA ASP A 195 7.92 -16.03 11.33
C ASP A 195 7.10 -16.65 10.18
N ALA A 196 7.29 -16.17 8.95
CA ALA A 196 6.56 -16.66 7.79
C ALA A 196 6.88 -18.12 7.41
N LEU A 197 8.16 -18.54 7.49
CA LEU A 197 8.57 -19.93 7.27
C LEU A 197 7.96 -20.89 8.29
N GLU A 198 7.77 -20.41 9.53
CA GLU A 198 7.09 -21.13 10.60
C GLU A 198 5.56 -21.14 10.42
N GLY A 199 5.03 -20.47 9.38
CA GLY A 199 3.60 -20.36 9.11
C GLY A 199 2.88 -19.39 10.06
N LYS A 200 3.61 -18.47 10.68
CA LYS A 200 3.07 -17.49 11.64
C LYS A 200 2.90 -16.13 10.99
N GLU A 201 1.89 -15.39 11.43
CA GLU A 201 1.76 -13.98 11.11
C GLU A 201 2.93 -13.21 11.77
N PRO A 202 3.71 -12.42 11.01
CA PRO A 202 4.85 -11.71 11.57
C PRO A 202 4.45 -10.73 12.67
N ARG A 203 5.31 -10.62 13.68
CA ARG A 203 5.09 -9.68 14.81
C ARG A 203 5.30 -8.22 14.42
N ILE A 204 6.11 -7.96 13.40
CA ILE A 204 6.40 -6.61 12.90
C ILE A 204 5.23 -6.13 12.05
N GLN A 205 4.56 -5.06 12.49
CA GLN A 205 3.46 -4.44 11.75
C GLN A 205 4.00 -3.48 10.68
N LEU A 206 3.63 -3.74 9.42
CA LEU A 206 4.06 -2.94 8.26
C LEU A 206 2.95 -2.03 7.69
N VAL A 207 1.69 -2.21 8.09
CA VAL A 207 0.50 -1.53 7.55
C VAL A 207 -0.51 -1.14 8.60
#